data_AF-A0A1J5JDB4-F1
#
_entry.id   AF-A0A1J5JDB4-F1
#
_cell.length_a   1.000
_cell.length_b   1.000
_cell.length_c   1.000
_cell.angle_alpha   90.00
_cell.angle_beta   90.00
_cell.angle_gamma   90.00
#
_symmetry.space_group_name_H-M   'P 1'
#
loop_
_entity.id
_entity.type
_entity.pdbx_description
1 polymer ?
#
loop_
_entity_poly.entity_id
_entity_poly.type
_entity_poly.pdbx_seq_one_letter_code
_entity_poly.pdbx_strand_id
1 'polypeptide(L)'
;EHARRLVRADGHGVVALLEAILMLLPLDRDTPAAIFRASMNGDPAQRAPIHAAIEATCLRRAPGYAVVALSGAELYPRIRAAHTVVATSEPQLFANVILRKGVIPLSPAS
;
A
#
# COMPACT_ATOMS: atom_id res chain seq x y z
N GLU A 1 9.61 -12.33 17.38
CA GLU A 1 9.93 -11.68 16.09
C GLU A 1 9.04 -12.27 15.01
N HIS A 2 8.34 -11.46 14.22
CA HIS A 2 7.62 -11.97 13.05
C HIS A 2 8.60 -11.99 11.87
N ALA A 3 8.82 -13.17 11.28
CA ALA A 3 9.70 -13.31 10.12
C ALA A 3 9.24 -12.38 8.98
N ARG A 4 10.12 -11.47 8.57
CA ARG A 4 9.87 -10.47 7.52
C ARG A 4 10.01 -11.15 6.16
N ARG A 5 8.90 -11.58 5.56
CA ARG A 5 8.93 -12.26 4.26
C ARG A 5 9.22 -11.25 3.15
N LEU A 6 10.35 -11.41 2.46
CA LEU A 6 10.66 -10.65 1.25
C LEU A 6 10.21 -11.44 0.02
N VAL A 7 9.37 -10.84 -0.81
CA VAL A 7 8.98 -11.38 -2.12
C VAL A 7 9.52 -10.42 -3.18
N ARG A 8 10.24 -10.95 -4.17
CA ARG A 8 10.70 -10.15 -5.32
C ARG A 8 9.68 -10.25 -6.44
N ALA A 9 9.29 -9.10 -6.97
CA ALA A 9 8.45 -8.94 -8.15
C ALA A 9 9.18 -8.05 -9.15
N ASP A 10 10.41 -8.46 -9.48
CA ASP A 10 11.25 -7.75 -10.45
C ASP A 10 10.53 -7.63 -11.81
N GLY A 11 10.81 -6.56 -12.55
CA GLY A 11 10.16 -6.24 -13.82
C GLY A 11 8.78 -5.59 -13.68
N HIS A 12 8.20 -5.53 -12.49
CA HIS A 12 6.90 -4.91 -12.26
C HIS A 12 7.04 -3.57 -11.53
N GLY A 13 6.27 -2.57 -11.96
CA GLY A 13 6.12 -1.29 -11.26
C GLY A 13 5.10 -1.36 -10.13
N VAL A 14 5.12 -0.37 -9.23
CA VAL A 14 4.28 -0.39 -8.02
C VAL A 14 2.79 -0.31 -8.36
N VAL A 15 2.41 0.46 -9.38
CA VAL A 15 1.02 0.70 -9.75
C VAL A 15 0.35 -0.60 -10.24
N ALA A 16 1.02 -1.34 -11.12
CA ALA A 16 0.51 -2.60 -11.65
C ALA A 16 0.34 -3.66 -10.56
N LEU A 17 1.31 -3.77 -9.65
CA LEU A 17 1.22 -4.71 -8.52
C LEU A 17 0.16 -4.28 -7.50
N LEU A 18 0.08 -2.99 -7.18
CA LEU A 18 -0.94 -2.46 -6.29
C LEU A 18 -2.35 -2.76 -6.81
N GLU A 19 -2.58 -2.53 -8.11
CA GLU A 19 -3.84 -2.86 -8.76
C GLU A 19 -4.18 -4.35 -8.63
N ALA A 20 -3.25 -5.24 -8.97
CA ALA A 20 -3.45 -6.68 -8.87
C ALA A 20 -3.70 -7.15 -7.43
N ILE A 21 -2.99 -6.58 -6.44
CA ILE A 21 -3.16 -6.91 -5.03
C ILE A 21 -4.55 -6.46 -4.54
N LEU A 22 -4.97 -5.24 -4.86
CA LEU A 22 -6.27 -4.70 -4.42
C LEU A 22 -7.47 -5.43 -5.04
N MET A 23 -7.29 -6.13 -6.17
CA MET A 23 -8.34 -7.00 -6.73
C MET A 23 -8.64 -8.23 -5.88
N LEU A 24 -7.70 -8.67 -5.04
CA LEU A 24 -7.80 -9.92 -4.27
C LEU A 24 -7.76 -9.70 -2.76
N LEU A 25 -7.09 -8.64 -2.31
CA LEU A 25 -6.83 -8.38 -0.90
C LEU A 25 -7.94 -7.49 -0.31
N PRO A 26 -8.85 -8.03 0.53
CA PRO A 26 -9.74 -7.17 1.28
C PRO A 26 -8.92 -6.31 2.24
N LEU A 27 -9.30 -5.03 2.36
CA LEU A 27 -8.67 -4.09 3.26
C LEU A 27 -9.35 -4.07 4.63
N ASP A 28 -8.58 -3.70 5.64
CA ASP A 28 -9.02 -3.61 7.04
C ASP A 28 -9.99 -2.44 7.22
N ARG A 29 -11.27 -2.73 7.49
CA ARG A 29 -12.33 -1.73 7.71
C ARG A 29 -12.47 -1.28 9.16
N ASP A 30 -11.85 -2.00 10.09
CA ASP A 30 -11.98 -1.77 11.53
C ASP A 30 -10.86 -0.83 12.04
N THR A 31 -10.24 -0.08 11.13
CA THR A 31 -9.16 0.87 11.41
C THR A 31 -9.39 2.21 10.71
N PRO A 32 -8.92 3.34 11.28
CA PRO A 32 -9.06 4.65 10.63
C PRO A 32 -8.42 4.74 9.23
N ALA A 33 -7.41 3.93 8.94
CA ALA A 33 -6.76 3.90 7.64
C ALA A 33 -6.13 2.52 7.35
N ALA A 34 -6.37 2.02 6.13
CA ALA A 34 -5.83 0.74 5.65
C ALA A 34 -4.81 0.89 4.53
N ILE A 35 -4.69 2.07 3.93
CA ILE A 35 -3.76 2.36 2.84
C ILE A 35 -2.86 3.52 3.27
N PHE A 36 -1.56 3.30 3.21
CA PHE A 36 -0.56 4.33 3.48
C PHE A 36 0.41 4.41 2.31
N ARG A 37 0.90 5.61 2.00
CA ARG A 37 1.95 5.82 1.00
C ARG A 37 3.02 6.76 1.53
N ALA A 38 4.24 6.61 1.03
CA ALA A 38 5.33 7.50 1.39
C ALA A 38 5.07 8.93 0.92
N SER A 39 5.60 9.90 1.64
CA SER A 39 5.56 11.31 1.27
C SER A 39 6.82 11.75 0.54
N MET A 40 6.68 12.71 -0.37
CA MET A 40 7.83 13.29 -1.07
C MET A 40 8.66 14.05 -0.03
N ASN A 41 9.97 13.78 0.01
CA ASN A 41 10.88 14.37 0.99
C ASN A 41 10.45 14.18 2.46
N GLY A 42 9.59 13.20 2.74
CA GLY A 42 9.05 12.97 4.08
C GLY A 42 7.98 13.96 4.54
N ASP A 43 7.50 14.86 3.68
CA ASP A 43 6.47 15.86 4.00
C ASP A 43 5.09 15.44 3.45
N PRO A 44 4.11 15.12 4.32
CA PRO A 44 2.75 14.74 3.91
C PRO A 44 2.02 15.73 3.00
N ALA A 45 2.39 17.02 3.02
CA ALA A 45 1.82 18.03 2.13
C ALA A 45 2.38 17.96 0.70
N GLN A 46 3.54 17.31 0.51
CA GLN A 46 4.21 17.22 -0.80
C GLN A 46 3.83 15.95 -1.57
N ARG A 47 3.70 16.10 -2.89
CA ARG A 47 3.32 15.03 -3.82
C ARG A 47 4.14 15.03 -5.10
N ALA A 48 4.45 13.83 -5.59
CA ALA A 48 5.06 13.56 -6.88
C ALA A 48 4.04 12.86 -7.81
N PRO A 49 4.29 12.77 -9.14
CA PRO A 49 3.41 12.09 -10.08
C PRO A 49 3.07 10.64 -9.69
N ILE A 50 4.04 9.89 -9.14
CA ILE A 50 3.81 8.52 -8.66
C ILE A 50 2.77 8.44 -7.55
N HIS A 51 2.69 9.44 -6.66
CA HIS A 51 1.66 9.46 -5.61
C HIS A 51 0.27 9.63 -6.19
N ALA A 52 0.11 10.48 -7.20
CA ALA A 52 -1.17 10.64 -7.89
C ALA A 52 -1.61 9.34 -8.58
N ALA A 53 -0.67 8.59 -9.19
CA ALA A 53 -0.96 7.30 -9.81
C ALA A 53 -1.37 6.22 -8.79
N ILE A 54 -0.68 6.18 -7.63
CA ILE A 54 -1.03 5.31 -6.50
C ILE A 54 -2.43 5.66 -5.98
N GLU A 55 -2.68 6.94 -5.68
CA GLU A 55 -3.96 7.43 -5.13
C GLU A 55 -5.12 7.16 -6.09
N ALA A 56 -4.93 7.40 -7.40
CA ALA A 56 -5.92 7.09 -8.42
C ALA A 56 -6.21 5.58 -8.52
N THR A 57 -5.19 4.73 -8.35
CA THR A 57 -5.36 3.27 -8.37
C THR A 57 -6.15 2.78 -7.16
N CYS A 58 -5.82 3.29 -5.97
CA CYS A 58 -6.56 3.01 -4.74
C CYS A 58 -8.01 3.48 -4.84
N LEU A 59 -8.28 4.68 -5.38
CA LEU A 59 -9.64 5.18 -5.56
C LEU A 59 -10.49 4.25 -6.44
N ARG A 60 -9.91 3.71 -7.53
CA ARG A 60 -10.61 2.78 -8.43
C ARG A 60 -10.84 1.39 -7.81
N ARG A 61 -9.85 0.86 -7.09
CA ARG A 61 -9.84 -0.55 -6.64
C ARG A 61 -10.31 -0.75 -5.20
N ALA A 62 -10.23 0.28 -4.38
CA ALA A 62 -10.64 0.29 -2.98
C ALA A 62 -11.46 1.56 -2.66
N PRO A 63 -12.61 1.77 -3.33
CA PRO A 63 -13.45 2.92 -3.06
C PRO A 63 -13.86 2.97 -1.58
N GLY A 64 -13.86 4.17 -0.99
CA GLY A 64 -14.15 4.38 0.42
C GLY A 64 -12.95 4.29 1.37
N TYR A 65 -11.78 3.86 0.88
CA TYR A 65 -10.54 3.88 1.67
C TYR A 65 -9.71 5.12 1.36
N ALA A 66 -9.44 5.93 2.39
CA ALA A 66 -8.51 7.03 2.29
C ALA A 66 -7.06 6.52 2.15
N VAL A 67 -6.28 7.18 1.30
CA VAL A 67 -4.83 6.95 1.19
C VAL A 67 -4.11 7.96 2.08
N VAL A 68 -3.41 7.47 3.11
CA VAL A 68 -2.73 8.33 4.07
C VAL A 68 -1.26 8.52 3.70
N ALA A 69 -0.89 9.79 3.51
CA ALA A 69 0.47 10.25 3.33
C ALA A 69 1.27 10.12 4.63
N LEU A 70 2.41 9.42 4.62
CA LEU A 70 3.26 9.28 5.81
C LEU A 70 4.66 9.85 5.59
N SER A 71 5.15 10.55 6.61
CA SER A 71 6.57 10.89 6.73
C SER A 71 7.42 9.61 6.84
N GLY A 72 8.72 9.72 6.57
CA GLY A 72 9.65 8.59 6.76
C GLY A 72 9.63 8.06 8.20
N ALA A 73 9.55 8.97 9.19
CA ALA A 73 9.53 8.63 10.61
C ALA A 73 8.33 7.74 10.98
N GLU A 74 7.17 7.97 10.35
CA GLU A 74 5.96 7.19 10.58
C GLU A 74 5.88 5.95 9.68
N LEU A 75 6.46 6.00 8.49
CA LEU A 75 6.42 4.93 7.50
C LEU A 75 7.37 3.77 7.85
N TYR A 76 8.63 4.07 8.18
CA TYR A 76 9.65 3.03 8.38
C TYR A 76 9.34 2.04 9.52
N PRO A 77 8.79 2.45 10.68
CA PRO A 77 8.33 1.50 11.69
C PRO A 77 7.27 0.53 11.15
N ARG A 78 6.34 1.00 10.32
CA ARG A 78 5.30 0.17 9.70
C ARG A 78 5.88 -0.81 8.67
N ILE A 79 6.85 -0.38 7.86
CA ILE A 79 7.57 -1.27 6.93
C ILE A 79 8.33 -2.35 7.72
N ARG A 80 8.93 -2.01 8.87
CA ARG A 80 9.63 -2.99 9.74
C ARG A 80 8.69 -3.99 10.37
N ALA A 81 7.48 -3.57 10.73
CA ALA A 81 6.45 -4.43 11.31
C ALA A 81 5.62 -5.21 10.27
N ALA A 82 5.78 -4.92 8.97
CA ALA A 82 5.00 -5.56 7.92
C ALA A 82 5.28 -7.07 7.83
N HIS A 83 4.21 -7.86 7.70
CA HIS A 83 4.29 -9.31 7.51
C HIS A 83 5.05 -9.69 6.22
N THR A 84 4.86 -8.93 5.15
CA THR A 84 5.50 -9.19 3.85
C THR A 84 5.87 -7.88 3.18
N VAL A 85 7.06 -7.85 2.59
CA VAL A 85 7.53 -6.76 1.73
C VAL A 85 7.62 -7.32 0.32
N VAL A 86 6.98 -6.65 -0.64
CA VAL A 86 7.11 -6.95 -2.06
C VAL A 86 8.08 -5.93 -2.66
N ALA A 87 9.26 -6.39 -3.05
CA ALA A 87 10.24 -5.57 -3.74
C ALA A 87 9.90 -5.52 -5.23
N THR A 88 9.62 -4.32 -5.74
CA THR A 88 9.26 -4.06 -7.14
C THR A 88 10.48 -3.50 -7.90
N SER A 89 10.37 -3.35 -9.21
CA SER A 89 11.35 -2.61 -10.02
C SER A 89 10.94 -1.16 -10.28
N GLU A 90 10.01 -0.59 -9.48
CA GLU A 90 9.62 0.82 -9.58
C GLU A 90 10.83 1.74 -9.38
N PRO A 91 11.24 2.53 -10.38
CA PRO A 91 12.41 3.39 -10.27
C PRO A 91 12.13 4.71 -9.53
N GLN A 92 10.86 5.13 -9.42
CA GLN A 92 10.52 6.41 -8.81
C GLN A 92 10.70 6.38 -7.28
N LEU A 93 11.35 7.42 -6.76
CA LEU A 93 11.53 7.59 -5.33
C LEU A 93 10.18 7.85 -4.63
N PHE A 94 10.12 7.50 -3.34
CA PHE A 94 8.94 7.69 -2.50
C PHE A 94 7.69 6.94 -3.00
N ALA A 95 7.87 5.87 -3.77
CA ALA A 95 6.76 5.07 -4.32
C ALA A 95 6.23 3.97 -3.37
N ASN A 96 6.70 3.90 -2.13
CA ASN A 96 6.31 2.84 -1.20
C ASN A 96 4.84 2.96 -0.77
N VAL A 97 4.12 1.85 -0.79
CA VAL A 97 2.72 1.72 -0.33
C VAL A 97 2.63 0.61 0.70
N ILE A 98 1.81 0.81 1.73
CA ILE A 98 1.50 -0.18 2.77
C ILE A 98 0.00 -0.42 2.76
N LEU A 99 -0.38 -1.70 2.73
CA LEU A 99 -1.76 -2.16 2.81
C LEU A 99 -1.98 -2.94 4.10
N ARG A 100 -3.09 -2.69 4.78
CA ARG A 100 -3.57 -3.52 5.88
C ARG A 100 -4.64 -4.46 5.38
N LYS A 101 -4.34 -5.76 5.44
CA LYS A 101 -5.28 -6.82 5.11
C LYS A 101 -6.42 -6.84 6.14
N GLY A 102 -7.65 -6.87 5.64
CA GLY A 102 -8.85 -7.08 6.43
C GLY A 102 -9.35 -8.53 6.40
N VAL A 103 -10.60 -8.69 6.81
CA VAL A 103 -11.29 -9.98 6.85
C VAL A 103 -11.94 -10.26 5.50
N ILE A 104 -11.75 -11.48 4.99
CA ILE A 104 -12.55 -11.97 3.85
C ILE A 104 -13.95 -12.25 4.38
N PRO A 105 -15.00 -11.55 3.91
CA PRO A 105 -16.36 -11.87 4.33
C PRO A 105 -16.70 -13.29 3.87
N LEU A 106 -17.26 -14.09 4.76
CA LEU A 106 -17.98 -15.28 4.37
C LEU A 106 -19.17 -14.78 3.54
N SER A 107 -19.17 -15.00 2.22
CA SER A 107 -20.43 -14.87 1.50
C SER A 107 -21.40 -15.90 2.08
N PRO A 108 -22.67 -15.54 2.34
CA PRO A 108 -23.69 -16.58 2.40
C PRO A 108 -23.65 -17.29 1.04
N ALA A 109 -23.61 -18.63 1.07
CA ALA A 109 -23.76 -19.41 -0.15
C ALA A 109 -24.99 -18.88 -0.90
N SER A 110 -24.78 -18.50 -2.16
CA SER A 110 -25.87 -18.11 -3.07
C SER A 110 -26.84 -19.26 -3.24
#